data_AF-A0AAW1FYT3-F1
#
_entry.id   AF-A0AAW1FYT3-F1
#
_cell.length_a   1.000
_cell.length_b   1.000
_cell.length_c   1.000
_cell.angle_alpha   90.00
_cell.angle_beta   90.00
_cell.angle_gamma   90.00
#
_symmetry.space_group_name_H-M   'P 1'
#
loop_
_entity.id
_entity.type
_entity.pdbx_description
1 polymer ?
#
loop_
_entity_poly.entity_id
_entity_poly.type
_entity_poly.pdbx_seq_one_letter_code
_entity_poly.pdbx_strand_id
1 'polypeptide(L)'
;MFAVFAIFVLCLMSVSGSAPPVCEKLVHPLSQLDPHYFEGGWALVAGSLNHQPSMEALRLRDSITMYFSNSSDASNLSYTQINRFGDQCQDLR
;
A
#
# COMPACT_ATOMS: atom_id res chain seq x y z
N MET A 1 -12.78 -34.76 -25.67
CA MET A 1 -11.49 -34.19 -26.15
C MET A 1 -11.52 -32.67 -26.26
N PHE A 2 -12.52 -32.06 -26.92
CA PHE A 2 -12.63 -30.60 -27.05
C PHE A 2 -12.77 -29.83 -25.73
N ALA A 3 -13.51 -30.34 -24.76
CA ALA A 3 -13.70 -29.69 -23.46
C ALA A 3 -12.39 -29.51 -22.67
N VAL A 4 -11.48 -30.49 -22.76
CA VAL A 4 -10.17 -30.43 -22.08
C VAL A 4 -9.28 -29.36 -22.72
N PHE A 5 -9.29 -29.27 -24.06
CA PHE A 5 -8.58 -28.21 -24.78
C PHE A 5 -9.14 -26.82 -24.45
N ALA A 6 -10.46 -26.67 -24.36
CA ALA A 6 -11.09 -25.41 -23.99
C ALA A 6 -10.69 -24.95 -22.59
N ILE A 7 -10.67 -25.87 -21.61
CA ILE A 7 -10.22 -25.58 -20.24
C ILE A 7 -8.74 -25.19 -20.24
N PHE A 8 -7.90 -25.91 -20.97
CA PHE A 8 -6.46 -25.63 -21.03
C PHE A 8 -6.18 -24.24 -21.63
N VAL A 9 -6.90 -23.85 -22.68
CA VAL A 9 -6.80 -22.52 -23.31
C VAL A 9 -7.29 -21.43 -22.34
N LEU A 10 -8.42 -21.65 -21.66
CA LEU A 10 -8.93 -20.69 -20.66
C LEU A 10 -7.94 -20.50 -19.50
N CYS A 11 -7.31 -21.57 -19.02
CA CYS A 11 -6.28 -21.48 -17.97
C CYS A 11 -5.03 -20.71 -18.43
N LEU A 12 -4.60 -20.86 -19.69
CA LEU A 12 -3.46 -20.14 -20.25
C LEU A 12 -3.74 -18.62 -20.36
N MET A 13 -4.95 -18.23 -20.75
CA MET A 13 -5.32 -16.81 -20.85
C MET A 13 -5.38 -16.11 -19.48
N SER A 14 -5.77 -16.83 -18.43
CA SER A 14 -5.73 -16.33 -17.05
C SER A 14 -4.32 -16.05 -16.55
N VAL A 15 -3.31 -16.77 -17.06
CA VAL A 15 -1.90 -16.60 -16.69
C VAL A 15 -1.23 -15.48 -17.48
N SER A 16 -1.65 -15.24 -18.73
CA SER A 16 -1.09 -14.15 -19.57
C SER A 16 -1.61 -12.75 -19.20
N GLY A 17 -2.66 -12.65 -18.37
CA GLY A 17 -3.30 -11.39 -18.01
C GLY A 17 -2.68 -10.64 -16.82
N SER A 18 -1.70 -11.21 -16.12
CA SER A 18 -1.00 -10.48 -15.04
C SER A 18 0.10 -9.58 -15.63
N ALA A 19 -0.28 -8.60 -16.46
CA ALA A 19 0.60 -7.47 -16.68
C ALA A 19 0.90 -6.86 -15.30
N PRO A 20 2.18 -6.57 -14.97
CA PRO A 20 2.50 -5.83 -13.76
C PRO A 20 1.62 -4.57 -13.73
N PRO A 21 1.06 -4.19 -12.58
CA PRO A 21 0.30 -2.95 -12.49
C PRO A 21 1.16 -1.82 -13.07
N VAL A 22 0.56 -1.06 -14.00
CA VAL A 22 1.10 0.09 -14.72
C VAL A 22 1.99 0.94 -13.79
N CYS A 23 3.30 0.73 -13.82
CA CYS A 23 4.28 1.45 -13.00
C CYS A 23 4.21 2.96 -13.24
N GLU A 24 3.70 3.36 -14.40
CA GLU A 24 3.47 4.74 -14.80
C GLU A 24 2.51 5.47 -13.84
N LYS A 25 1.61 4.75 -13.15
CA LYS A 25 0.75 5.33 -12.11
C LYS A 25 1.52 5.70 -10.83
N LEU A 26 2.65 5.04 -10.55
CA LEU A 26 3.46 5.29 -9.36
C LEU A 26 4.29 6.59 -9.46
N VAL A 27 4.49 7.11 -10.69
CA VAL A 27 5.32 8.30 -10.95
C VAL A 27 4.49 9.55 -11.30
N HIS A 28 3.16 9.47 -11.22
CA HIS A 28 2.32 10.61 -11.56
C HIS A 28 2.39 11.70 -10.48
N PRO A 29 2.49 13.00 -10.84
CA PRO A 29 2.46 14.08 -9.87
C PRO A 29 1.17 14.05 -9.04
N LEU A 30 1.29 14.29 -7.74
CA LEU A 30 0.17 14.41 -6.79
C LEU A 30 -0.67 15.69 -6.99
N SER A 31 -0.55 16.39 -8.12
CA SER A 31 -1.14 17.72 -8.38
C SER A 31 -2.67 17.76 -8.43
N GLN A 32 -3.34 16.60 -8.35
CA GLN A 32 -4.81 16.48 -8.36
C GLN A 32 -5.36 15.82 -7.09
N LEU A 33 -4.51 15.59 -6.09
CA LEU A 33 -4.92 14.90 -4.88
C LEU A 33 -5.41 15.93 -3.85
N ASP A 34 -6.69 15.91 -3.53
CA ASP A 34 -7.23 16.68 -2.41
C ASP A 34 -6.83 15.97 -1.09
N PRO A 35 -6.03 16.61 -0.20
CA PRO A 35 -5.61 16.02 1.06
C PRO A 35 -6.78 15.59 1.96
N HIS A 36 -7.96 16.21 1.80
CA HIS A 36 -9.16 15.84 2.54
C HIS A 36 -9.58 14.38 2.33
N TYR A 37 -9.24 13.75 1.19
CA TYR A 37 -9.53 12.33 0.95
C TYR A 37 -8.73 11.38 1.85
N PHE A 38 -7.65 11.86 2.46
CA PHE A 38 -6.78 11.05 3.32
C PHE A 38 -7.07 11.24 4.79
N GLU A 39 -7.88 12.23 5.17
CA GLU A 39 -8.17 12.52 6.57
C GLU A 39 -8.72 11.31 7.33
N GLY A 40 -8.24 11.14 8.56
CA GLY A 40 -8.66 10.06 9.44
C GLY A 40 -7.63 8.93 9.55
N GLY A 41 -8.12 7.78 10.00
CA GLY A 41 -7.29 6.62 10.37
C GLY A 41 -7.16 5.60 9.25
N TRP A 42 -5.94 5.17 8.99
CA TRP A 42 -5.56 4.17 7.99
C TRP A 42 -4.76 3.04 8.63
N ALA A 43 -5.03 1.81 8.23
CA ALA A 43 -4.23 0.66 8.63
C ALA A 43 -3.37 0.19 7.45
N LEU A 44 -2.09 -0.06 7.71
CA LEU A 44 -1.23 -0.70 6.71
C LEU A 44 -1.59 -2.19 6.62
N VAL A 45 -2.11 -2.62 5.48
CA VAL A 45 -2.49 -4.03 5.25
C VAL A 45 -1.32 -4.86 4.74
N ALA A 46 -0.51 -4.31 3.83
CA ALA A 46 0.63 -5.01 3.23
C ALA A 46 1.65 -4.03 2.65
N GLY A 47 2.90 -4.48 2.51
CA GLY A 47 3.96 -3.71 1.86
C GLY A 47 5.14 -4.59 1.43
N SER A 48 5.83 -4.16 0.39
CA SER A 48 7.06 -4.78 -0.11
C SER A 48 8.10 -3.71 -0.44
N LEU A 49 9.35 -3.94 -0.05
CA LEU A 49 10.46 -3.01 -0.25
C LEU A 49 11.64 -3.81 -0.82
N ASN A 50 12.39 -3.20 -1.72
CA ASN A 50 13.63 -3.77 -2.26
C ASN A 50 14.81 -3.58 -1.29
N HIS A 51 14.72 -2.63 -0.36
CA HIS A 51 15.75 -2.37 0.63
C HIS A 51 15.57 -3.28 1.85
N GLN A 52 16.48 -4.25 1.97
CA GLN A 52 16.40 -5.33 2.96
C GLN A 52 16.27 -4.85 4.42
N PRO A 53 17.09 -3.89 4.93
CA PRO A 53 16.93 -3.39 6.31
C PRO A 53 15.55 -2.76 6.57
N SER A 54 14.97 -2.08 5.58
CA SER A 54 13.62 -1.52 5.72
C SER A 54 12.54 -2.59 5.73
N MET A 55 12.70 -3.66 4.94
CA MET A 55 11.82 -4.84 5.03
C MET A 55 11.91 -5.52 6.39
N GLU A 56 13.11 -5.69 6.92
CA GLU A 56 13.31 -6.30 8.23
C GLU A 56 12.69 -5.45 9.33
N ALA A 57 12.88 -4.13 9.29
CA ALA A 57 12.19 -3.22 10.20
C ALA A 57 10.67 -3.31 10.07
N LEU A 58 10.13 -3.38 8.84
CA LEU A 58 8.68 -3.51 8.61
C LEU A 58 8.13 -4.80 9.24
N ARG A 59 8.85 -5.92 9.10
CA ARG A 59 8.45 -7.23 9.63
C ARG A 59 8.40 -7.32 11.16
N LEU A 60 9.10 -6.43 11.87
CA LEU A 60 9.07 -6.41 13.34
C LEU A 60 7.76 -5.84 13.91
N ARG A 61 6.97 -5.14 13.11
CA ARG A 61 5.74 -4.46 13.54
C ARG A 61 4.54 -5.40 13.36
N ASP A 62 3.74 -5.55 14.41
CA ASP A 62 2.50 -6.34 14.35
C ASP A 62 1.39 -5.59 13.59
N SER A 63 1.36 -4.26 13.73
CA SER A 63 0.44 -3.39 13.01
C SER A 63 0.99 -1.98 12.90
N ILE A 64 0.57 -1.28 11.85
CA ILE A 64 0.84 0.15 11.66
C ILE A 64 -0.47 0.86 11.39
N THR A 65 -0.75 1.90 12.17
CA THR A 65 -1.88 2.81 11.96
C THR A 65 -1.34 4.21 11.67
N MET A 66 -1.86 4.86 10.64
CA MET A 66 -1.56 6.25 10.31
C MET A 66 -2.80 7.10 10.53
N TYR A 67 -2.63 8.25 11.18
CA TYR A 67 -3.68 9.26 11.30
C TYR A 67 -3.27 10.49 10.53
N PHE A 68 -4.01 10.80 9.48
CA PHE A 68 -3.78 12.01 8.70
C PHE A 68 -4.69 13.12 9.21
N SER A 69 -4.09 14.28 9.45
CA SER A 69 -4.77 15.49 9.86
C SER A 69 -4.51 16.61 8.86
N ASN A 70 -5.57 17.36 8.58
CA ASN A 70 -5.45 18.56 7.77
C ASN A 70 -4.50 19.55 8.45
N SER A 71 -3.69 20.22 7.64
CA SER A 71 -2.97 21.40 8.10
C SER A 71 -3.70 22.64 7.60
N SER A 72 -3.46 23.80 8.22
CA SER A 72 -4.00 25.07 7.71
C SER A 72 -3.48 25.44 6.32
N ASP A 73 -2.37 24.83 5.87
CA ASP A 73 -1.83 24.97 4.53
C ASP A 73 -2.31 23.82 3.64
N ALA A 74 -3.10 24.14 2.61
CA ALA A 74 -3.64 23.16 1.66
C ALA A 74 -2.57 22.34 0.89
N SER A 75 -1.30 22.77 0.94
CA SER A 75 -0.16 22.05 0.35
C SER A 75 0.56 21.12 1.33
N ASN A 76 0.17 21.10 2.61
CA ASN A 76 0.88 20.40 3.66
C ASN A 76 -0.05 19.39 4.35
N LEU A 77 0.30 18.11 4.26
CA LEU A 77 -0.41 17.02 4.92
C LEU A 77 0.41 16.54 6.11
N SER A 78 -0.18 16.63 7.31
CA SER A 78 0.44 16.11 8.52
C SER A 78 -0.09 14.71 8.81
N TYR A 79 0.76 13.84 9.32
CA TYR A 79 0.33 12.54 9.82
C TYR A 79 1.09 12.14 11.07
N THR A 80 0.45 11.31 11.89
CA THR A 80 1.09 10.57 12.99
C THR A 80 1.03 9.09 12.67
N GLN A 81 2.13 8.37 12.87
CA GLN A 81 2.17 6.92 12.72
C GLN A 81 2.26 6.26 14.09
N ILE A 82 1.45 5.24 14.32
CA ILE A 82 1.47 4.42 15.53
C ILE A 82 1.81 2.99 15.12
N ASN A 83 2.88 2.46 15.71
CA ASN A 83 3.30 1.07 15.51
C ASN A 83 2.97 0.25 16.74
N ARG A 84 2.55 -0.99 16.52
CA ARG A 84 2.45 -2.00 17.57
C ARG A 84 3.62 -2.99 17.49
N PHE A 85 4.25 -3.26 18.63
CA PHE A 85 5.27 -4.28 18.82
C PHE A 85 4.92 -5.12 20.06
N GLY A 86 4.39 -6.32 19.86
CA GLY A 86 3.84 -7.14 20.93
C GLY A 86 2.71 -6.41 21.67
N ASP A 87 2.94 -6.10 22.94
CA ASP A 87 1.99 -5.38 23.80
C ASP A 87 2.28 -3.87 23.92
N GLN A 88 3.25 -3.37 23.16
CA GLN A 88 3.64 -1.96 23.18
C GLN A 88 3.15 -1.21 21.95
N CYS A 89 2.66 0.00 22.17
CA CYS A 89 2.37 0.98 21.11
C CYS A 89 3.44 2.09 21.15
N GLN A 90 3.97 2.45 19.98
CA GLN A 90 4.96 3.51 19.82
C GLN A 90 4.51 4.50 18.76
N ASP A 91 4.42 5.76 19.15
CA ASP A 91 4.20 6.89 18.23
C ASP A 91 5.51 7.27 17.53
N LEU A 92 5.47 7.29 16.21
CA LEU A 92 6.44 7.96 15.36
C LEU A 92 5.81 9.28 14.91
N ARG A 93 6.33 10.39 15.45
CA ARG A 93 6.07 11.75 14.99
C ARG A 93 7.17 12.23 14.07
#